data_AF-X1R0X5-F1
#
_entry.id   AF-X1R0X5-F1
#
_cell.length_a   1.000
_cell.length_b   1.000
_cell.length_c   1.000
_cell.angle_alpha   90.00
_cell.angle_beta   90.00
_cell.angle_gamma   90.00
#
_symmetry.space_group_name_H-M   'P 1'
#
loop_
_entity.id
_entity.type
_entity.pdbx_description
1 polymer ?
#
loop_
_entity_poly.entity_id
_entity_poly.type
_entity_poly.pdbx_seq_one_letter_code
_entity_poly.pdbx_strand_id
1 'polypeptide(L)'
;MKQNEKQTTAIVQFKGAPITITFDDITKFICPLANPKEVAVFLRTCQSLQLNPFANEIYLIKYSLSDKAAQVIAIDSYLKAAEAND
;
A
#
# COMPACT_ATOMS: atom_id res chain seq x y z
N MET A 1 -22.44 -15.10 -14.99
CA MET A 1 -21.92 -13.72 -14.85
C MET A 1 -21.44 -13.46 -13.43
N LYS A 2 -20.25 -13.94 -13.01
CA LYS A 2 -19.68 -13.62 -11.67
C LYS A 2 -18.15 -13.66 -11.70
N GLN A 3 -17.53 -12.69 -12.37
CA GLN A 3 -16.10 -12.42 -12.24
C GLN A 3 -15.91 -10.93 -12.47
N ASN A 4 -16.02 -10.08 -11.43
CA ASN A 4 -15.42 -8.73 -11.45
C ASN A 4 -15.40 -7.99 -10.09
N GLU A 5 -15.25 -8.69 -8.96
CA GLU A 5 -15.22 -8.04 -7.62
C GLU A 5 -13.89 -8.20 -6.87
N LYS A 6 -12.89 -8.90 -7.43
CA LYS A 6 -11.72 -9.36 -6.65
C LYS A 6 -10.46 -8.47 -6.67
N GLN A 7 -10.49 -7.26 -7.23
CA GLN A 7 -9.26 -6.45 -7.35
C GLN A 7 -9.20 -5.21 -6.47
N THR A 8 -10.21 -4.93 -5.64
CA THR A 8 -10.29 -3.68 -4.85
C THR A 8 -9.90 -3.84 -3.38
N THR A 9 -9.39 -5.01 -3.00
CA THR A 9 -9.03 -5.33 -1.61
C THR A 9 -7.66 -6.00 -1.59
N ALA A 10 -6.76 -5.46 -0.78
CA ALA A 10 -5.46 -6.05 -0.52
C ALA A 10 -5.35 -6.41 0.97
N ILE A 11 -5.05 -7.67 1.24
CA ILE A 11 -4.62 -8.12 2.56
C ILE A 11 -3.20 -7.64 2.81
N VAL A 12 -2.99 -6.81 3.82
CA VAL A 12 -1.65 -6.37 4.28
C VAL A 12 -1.50 -6.68 5.75
N GLN A 13 -0.26 -6.71 6.27
CA GLN A 13 -0.06 -6.94 7.70
C GLN A 13 -0.03 -5.62 8.48
N PHE A 14 -0.82 -5.58 9.56
CA PHE A 14 -0.87 -4.46 10.49
C PHE A 14 -0.65 -5.00 11.91
N LYS A 15 0.47 -4.62 12.54
CA LYS A 15 0.84 -5.07 13.89
C LYS A 15 0.77 -6.61 14.07
N GLY A 16 1.18 -7.37 13.06
CA GLY A 16 1.18 -8.85 13.10
C GLY A 16 -0.18 -9.51 12.81
N ALA A 17 -1.22 -8.73 12.48
CA ALA A 17 -2.50 -9.26 12.04
C ALA A 17 -2.74 -8.94 10.55
N PRO A 18 -3.24 -9.89 9.73
CA PRO A 18 -3.66 -9.60 8.37
C PRO A 18 -4.91 -8.73 8.41
N ILE A 19 -4.82 -7.50 7.90
CA ILE A 19 -5.95 -6.60 7.72
C ILE A 19 -6.30 -6.49 6.23
N THR A 20 -7.59 -6.46 5.94
CA THR A 20 -8.06 -6.20 4.58
C THR A 20 -8.16 -4.69 4.41
N ILE A 21 -7.37 -4.13 3.50
CA ILE A 21 -7.45 -2.73 3.12
C ILE A 21 -8.12 -2.61 1.76
N THR A 22 -9.01 -1.64 1.66
CA THR A 22 -9.72 -1.28 0.43
C THR A 22 -9.05 -0.09 -0.25
N PHE A 23 -9.30 0.10 -1.54
CA PHE A 23 -8.81 1.28 -2.25
C PHE A 23 -9.38 2.58 -1.66
N ASP A 24 -10.63 2.55 -1.22
CA ASP A 24 -11.29 3.69 -0.55
C ASP A 24 -10.51 4.12 0.69
N ASP A 25 -10.06 3.16 1.51
CA ASP A 25 -9.25 3.43 2.70
C ASP A 25 -7.93 4.13 2.33
N ILE A 26 -7.24 3.69 1.28
CA ILE A 26 -5.99 4.33 0.84
C ILE A 26 -6.24 5.76 0.39
N THR A 27 -7.28 5.99 -0.41
CA THR A 27 -7.62 7.34 -0.85
C THR A 27 -8.09 8.23 0.30
N LYS A 28 -8.76 7.67 1.31
CA LYS A 28 -9.33 8.42 2.42
C LYS A 28 -8.31 8.75 3.51
N PHE A 29 -7.39 7.83 3.78
CA PHE A 29 -6.45 7.94 4.90
C PHE A 29 -5.01 8.28 4.47
N ILE A 30 -4.59 7.93 3.25
CA ILE A 30 -3.20 8.14 2.81
C ILE A 30 -3.11 9.25 1.78
N CYS A 31 -3.82 9.13 0.65
CA CYS A 31 -3.69 10.10 -0.43
C CYS A 31 -4.98 10.22 -1.27
N PRO A 32 -5.80 11.27 -1.07
CA PRO A 32 -7.05 11.46 -1.81
C PRO A 32 -6.85 11.76 -3.30
N LEU A 33 -5.64 12.16 -3.69
CA LEU A 33 -5.28 12.48 -5.07
C LEU A 33 -4.79 11.26 -5.86
N ALA A 34 -4.62 10.11 -5.18
CA ALA A 34 -4.06 8.92 -5.78
C ALA A 34 -5.02 8.32 -6.82
N ASN A 35 -4.48 8.00 -8.00
CA ASN A 35 -5.24 7.31 -9.03
C ASN A 35 -5.40 5.83 -8.64
N PRO A 36 -6.47 5.15 -9.07
CA PRO A 36 -6.68 3.73 -8.76
C PRO A 36 -5.50 2.86 -9.22
N LYS A 37 -4.84 3.19 -10.34
CA LYS A 37 -3.64 2.46 -10.80
C LYS A 37 -2.47 2.59 -9.83
N GLU A 38 -2.24 3.79 -9.28
CA GLU A 38 -1.16 4.05 -8.32
C GLU A 38 -1.44 3.35 -6.99
N VAL A 39 -2.70 3.37 -6.54
CA VAL A 39 -3.16 2.65 -5.34
C VAL A 39 -2.96 1.14 -5.51
N ALA A 40 -3.27 0.58 -6.68
CA ALA A 40 -3.04 -0.85 -6.94
C ALA A 40 -1.56 -1.23 -6.85
N VAL A 41 -0.66 -0.41 -7.43
CA VAL A 41 0.79 -0.62 -7.33
C VAL A 41 1.25 -0.52 -5.89
N PHE A 42 0.78 0.49 -5.15
CA PHE A 42 1.09 0.69 -3.74
C PHE A 42 0.67 -0.48 -2.86
N LEU A 43 -0.57 -0.95 -3.01
CA LEU A 43 -1.07 -2.11 -2.28
C LEU A 43 -0.28 -3.39 -2.59
N ARG A 44 0.13 -3.57 -3.85
CA ARG A 44 0.97 -4.70 -4.25
C ARG A 44 2.37 -4.63 -3.62
N THR A 45 2.97 -3.45 -3.55
CA THR A 45 4.24 -3.25 -2.84
C THR A 45 4.10 -3.55 -1.35
N CYS A 46 3.03 -3.06 -0.71
CA CYS A 46 2.74 -3.35 0.70
C CYS A 46 2.57 -4.85 0.95
N GLN A 47 1.87 -5.56 0.06
CA GLN A 47 1.74 -7.01 0.13
C GLN A 47 3.07 -7.74 -0.04
N SER A 48 3.86 -7.36 -1.05
CA SER A 48 5.10 -8.06 -1.37
C SER A 48 6.18 -7.89 -0.31
N LEU A 49 6.21 -6.73 0.34
CA LEU A 49 7.16 -6.40 1.39
C LEU A 49 6.58 -6.59 2.79
N GLN A 50 5.34 -7.09 2.89
CA GLN A 50 4.61 -7.28 4.15
C GLN A 50 4.56 -6.00 5.01
N LEU A 51 4.50 -4.84 4.36
CA LEU A 51 4.55 -3.53 5.00
C LEU A 51 3.16 -3.03 5.35
N ASN A 52 3.13 -2.22 6.40
CA ASN A 52 1.92 -1.57 6.85
C ASN A 52 1.78 -0.18 6.20
N PRO A 53 0.75 0.03 5.34
CA PRO A 53 0.53 1.32 4.68
C PRO A 53 0.07 2.43 5.63
N PHE A 54 -0.41 2.10 6.82
CA PHE A 54 -0.77 3.08 7.85
C PHE A 54 0.36 3.35 8.85
N ALA A 55 1.46 2.60 8.78
CA ALA A 55 2.64 2.86 9.58
C ALA A 55 3.60 3.78 8.82
N ASN A 56 4.60 4.31 9.54
CA ASN A 56 5.68 5.14 8.98
C ASN A 56 6.68 4.35 8.11
N GLU A 57 6.22 3.28 7.48
CA GLU A 57 6.99 2.27 6.75
C GLU A 57 6.91 2.53 5.24
N ILE A 58 5.78 3.07 4.77
CA ILE A 58 5.59 3.40 3.37
C ILE A 58 4.61 4.56 3.21
N TYR A 59 4.93 5.47 2.30
CA TYR A 59 4.14 6.66 2.00
C TYR A 59 3.84 6.73 0.50
N LEU A 60 2.61 7.13 0.19
CA LEU A 60 2.18 7.49 -1.15
C LEU A 60 2.02 9.00 -1.22
N ILE A 61 2.90 9.67 -1.96
CA ILE A 61 2.95 11.13 -2.03
C ILE A 61 2.61 11.54 -3.46
N LYS A 62 1.59 12.39 -3.62
CA LYS A 62 1.25 12.96 -4.92
C LYS A 62 1.05 14.46 -4.78
N TYR A 63 1.92 15.23 -5.43
CA TYR A 63 1.95 16.69 -5.31
C TYR A 63 0.90 17.40 -6.18
N SER A 64 0.43 16.78 -7.26
CA SER A 64 -0.57 17.36 -8.18
C SER A 64 -1.31 16.29 -8.96
N LEU A 65 -2.53 16.59 -9.42
CA LEU A 65 -3.37 15.64 -10.18
C LEU A 65 -2.72 15.17 -11.49
N SER A 66 -1.95 16.06 -12.13
CA SER A 66 -1.21 15.79 -13.38
C SER A 66 0.15 15.13 -13.17
N ASP A 67 0.67 15.10 -11.94
CA ASP A 67 1.98 14.53 -11.64
C ASP A 67 1.87 13.05 -11.22
N LYS A 68 2.97 12.30 -11.31
CA LYS A 68 3.00 10.89 -10.92
C LYS A 68 3.04 10.76 -9.39
N ALA A 69 2.46 9.70 -8.84
CA ALA A 69 2.61 9.48 -7.40
C ALA A 69 4.04 8.96 -7.13
N ALA A 70 4.69 9.55 -6.14
CA ALA A 70 5.93 9.04 -5.59
C ALA A 70 5.60 8.05 -4.45
N GLN A 71 6.29 6.92 -4.45
CA GLN A 71 6.22 5.95 -3.36
C GLN A 71 7.52 6.03 -2.58
N VAL A 72 7.42 6.27 -1.28
CA VAL A 72 8.58 6.37 -0.39
C VAL A 72 8.49 5.25 0.63
N ILE A 73 9.47 4.35 0.62
CA ILE A 73 9.57 3.24 1.56
C ILE A 73 10.66 3.59 2.56
N ALA A 74 10.40 3.42 3.85
CA ALA A 74 11.41 3.63 4.89
C ALA A 74 12.50 2.55 4.78
N ILE A 75 13.77 2.93 4.98
CA ILE A 75 14.90 1.99 4.96
C ILE A 75 14.74 0.89 6.01
N ASP A 76 14.19 1.23 7.18
CA ASP A 76 13.92 0.32 8.29
C ASP A 76 12.99 -0.84 7.88
N SER A 77 12.05 -0.55 6.98
CA SER A 77 11.12 -1.53 6.43
C SER A 77 11.80 -2.54 5.50
N TYR A 78 12.85 -2.13 4.81
CA TYR A 78 13.68 -3.04 4.01
C TYR A 78 14.53 -3.95 4.90
N LEU A 79 15.05 -3.42 6.01
CA LEU A 79 15.87 -4.18 6.96
C LEU A 79 15.04 -5.29 7.64
N LYS A 80 13.84 -4.98 8.12
CA LYS A 80 12.93 -5.98 8.70
C LYS A 80 12.56 -7.11 7.74
N ALA A 81 12.36 -6.81 6.46
CA ALA A 81 12.07 -7.82 5.46
C ALA A 81 13.27 -8.76 5.20
N ALA A 82 14.50 -8.25 5.38
CA ALA A 82 15.72 -9.05 5.29
C ALA A 82 15.93 -9.92 6.54
N GLU A 83 15.65 -9.39 7.74
CA GLU A 83 15.78 -10.12 9.02
C GLU A 83 14.78 -11.27 9.16
N ALA A 84 13.63 -11.21 8.49
CA ALA A 84 12.61 -12.27 8.52
C ALA A 84 12.95 -13.48 7.62
N ASN A 85 14.01 -13.41 6.82
CA ASN A 85 14.37 -14.40 5.80
C ASN A 85 15.72 -15.11 6.09
N ASP A 86 16.28 -14.95 7.28
CA ASP A 86 17.46 -15.66 7.80
C ASP A 86 17.06 -16.81 8.74
#